data_AF-A0A970N431-F1
#
_entry.id   AF-A0A970N431-F1
#
_cell.length_a   1.000
_cell.length_b   1.000
_cell.length_c   1.000
_cell.angle_alpha   90.00
_cell.angle_beta   90.00
_cell.angle_gamma   90.00
#
_symmetry.space_group_name_H-M   'P 1'
#
loop_
_entity.id
_entity.type
_entity.pdbx_description
1 polymer ?
#
loop_
_entity_poly.entity_id
_entity_poly.type
_entity_poly.pdbx_seq_one_letter_code
_entity_poly.pdbx_strand_id
1 'polypeptide(L)'
;MMTDEKEKKEVEKEDAVLAEITAELKKTQEELEASKKSFEAEKRALTKQILDGGKVQEDEVVDVEALKKKKDDLSRHLRGYETLSNREIWQTSLELRDVTLKLTGKDDYQPDNSPNPGHGERVAQEMRTILEEANGSDAMFNALYQERIRDNPAYANLARPKRK
;
A
#
# COMPACT_ATOMS: atom_id res chain seq x y z
N MET A 1 -13.75 -4.59 68.06
CA MET A 1 -14.92 -4.44 67.17
C MET A 1 -14.64 -3.62 65.91
N MET A 2 -13.39 -3.22 65.59
CA MET A 2 -13.08 -2.46 64.35
C MET A 2 -12.50 -3.31 63.21
N THR A 3 -12.29 -4.61 63.42
CA THR A 3 -11.70 -5.54 62.44
C THR A 3 -12.75 -6.12 61.50
N ASP A 4 -13.93 -6.47 62.02
CA ASP A 4 -15.02 -7.09 61.23
C ASP A 4 -15.63 -6.14 60.18
N GLU A 5 -15.65 -4.83 60.43
CA GLU A 5 -16.16 -3.82 59.49
C GLU A 5 -15.19 -3.52 58.34
N LYS A 6 -13.88 -3.73 58.55
CA LYS A 6 -12.86 -3.56 57.51
C LYS A 6 -12.83 -4.74 56.54
N GLU A 7 -12.90 -5.97 57.07
CA GLU A 7 -12.94 -7.18 56.24
C GLU A 7 -14.20 -7.23 55.38
N LYS A 8 -15.38 -6.86 55.91
CA LYS A 8 -16.61 -6.74 55.11
C LYS A 8 -16.50 -5.73 53.96
N LYS A 9 -15.87 -4.57 54.20
CA LYS A 9 -15.66 -3.54 53.17
C LYS A 9 -14.62 -3.92 52.12
N GLU A 10 -13.66 -4.79 52.46
CA GLU A 10 -12.70 -5.31 51.49
C GLU A 10 -13.33 -6.38 50.60
N VAL A 11 -14.12 -7.29 51.16
CA VAL A 11 -14.87 -8.31 50.38
C VAL A 11 -15.88 -7.67 49.42
N GLU A 12 -16.63 -6.65 49.87
CA GLU A 12 -17.55 -5.91 48.98
C GLU A 12 -16.84 -5.17 47.84
N LYS A 13 -15.58 -4.74 48.04
CA LYS A 13 -14.77 -4.11 46.99
C LYS A 13 -14.21 -5.13 46.01
N GLU A 14 -13.80 -6.30 46.47
CA GLU A 14 -13.35 -7.39 45.60
C GLU A 14 -14.50 -7.91 44.72
N ASP A 15 -15.70 -8.06 45.29
CA ASP A 15 -16.91 -8.47 44.54
C ASP A 15 -17.32 -7.42 43.48
N ALA A 16 -17.15 -6.12 43.78
CA ALA A 16 -17.42 -5.05 42.82
C ALA A 16 -16.42 -5.05 41.64
N VAL A 17 -15.13 -5.29 41.91
CA VAL A 17 -14.09 -5.37 40.88
C VAL A 17 -14.27 -6.62 40.02
N LEU A 18 -14.65 -7.76 40.62
CA LEU A 18 -14.98 -8.98 39.87
C LEU A 18 -16.21 -8.78 38.98
N ALA A 19 -17.21 -8.03 39.43
CA ALA A 19 -18.38 -7.70 38.63
C ALA A 19 -18.03 -6.80 37.43
N GLU A 20 -17.17 -5.79 37.61
CA GLU A 20 -16.67 -4.94 36.51
C GLU A 20 -15.85 -5.74 35.49
N ILE A 21 -14.90 -6.56 35.93
CA ILE A 21 -14.09 -7.43 35.05
C ILE A 21 -15.00 -8.40 34.26
N THR A 22 -16.01 -8.96 34.92
CA THR A 22 -16.96 -9.87 34.26
C THR A 22 -17.83 -9.13 33.23
N ALA A 23 -18.20 -7.89 33.50
CA ALA A 23 -18.93 -7.05 32.54
C ALA A 23 -18.07 -6.68 31.32
N GLU A 24 -16.80 -6.33 31.53
CA GLU A 24 -15.86 -6.04 30.44
C GLU A 24 -15.55 -7.29 29.60
N LEU A 25 -15.40 -8.45 30.23
CA LEU A 25 -15.23 -9.72 29.51
C LEU A 25 -16.46 -10.06 28.66
N LYS A 26 -17.67 -9.84 29.18
CA LYS A 26 -18.89 -10.04 28.38
C LYS A 26 -18.95 -9.07 27.21
N LYS A 27 -18.66 -7.79 27.44
CA LYS A 27 -18.66 -6.77 26.38
C LYS A 27 -17.64 -7.07 25.28
N THR A 28 -16.40 -7.42 25.65
CA THR A 28 -15.36 -7.78 24.69
C THR A 28 -15.69 -9.08 23.93
N GLN A 29 -16.35 -10.03 24.60
CA GLN A 29 -16.83 -11.25 23.95
C GLN A 29 -17.97 -10.99 22.97
N GLU A 30 -18.89 -10.08 23.30
CA GLU A 30 -19.95 -9.62 22.39
C GLU A 30 -19.38 -8.86 21.18
N GLU A 31 -18.40 -7.97 21.39
CA GLU A 31 -17.68 -7.26 20.32
C GLU A 31 -16.92 -8.23 19.40
N LEU A 32 -16.29 -9.25 19.96
CA LEU A 32 -15.60 -10.29 19.20
C LEU A 32 -16.57 -11.12 18.35
N GLU A 33 -17.71 -11.51 18.91
CA GLU A 33 -18.74 -12.24 18.17
C GLU A 33 -19.41 -11.38 17.09
N ALA A 34 -19.61 -10.09 17.35
CA ALA A 34 -20.09 -9.15 16.35
C ALA A 34 -19.08 -8.98 15.20
N SER A 35 -17.80 -8.84 15.53
CA SER A 35 -16.70 -8.72 14.55
C SER A 35 -16.57 -9.98 13.69
N LYS A 36 -16.62 -11.18 14.30
CA LYS A 36 -16.61 -12.46 13.56
C LYS A 36 -17.79 -12.57 12.59
N LYS A 37 -19.00 -12.17 13.02
CA LYS A 37 -20.19 -12.17 12.15
C LYS A 37 -20.04 -11.19 10.99
N SER A 38 -19.49 -10.00 11.24
CA SER A 38 -19.19 -9.03 10.17
C SER A 38 -18.18 -9.59 9.17
N PHE A 39 -17.08 -10.17 9.66
CA PHE A 39 -16.05 -10.77 8.83
C PHE A 39 -16.58 -11.95 8.01
N GLU A 40 -17.41 -12.82 8.59
CA GLU A 40 -18.05 -13.90 7.85
C GLU A 40 -19.03 -13.39 6.79
N ALA A 41 -19.78 -12.31 7.08
CA ALA A 41 -20.68 -11.69 6.13
C ALA A 41 -19.91 -11.08 4.95
N GLU A 42 -18.81 -10.37 5.22
CA GLU A 42 -17.91 -9.82 4.20
C GLU A 42 -17.27 -10.93 3.36
N LYS A 43 -16.78 -12.00 4.00
CA LYS A 43 -16.23 -13.15 3.30
C LYS A 43 -17.26 -13.79 2.38
N ARG A 44 -18.50 -13.98 2.84
CA ARG A 44 -19.59 -14.52 2.01
C ARG A 44 -19.98 -13.57 0.90
N ALA A 45 -19.99 -12.25 1.13
CA ALA A 45 -20.26 -11.25 0.10
C ALA A 45 -19.19 -11.28 -0.99
N LEU A 46 -17.90 -11.30 -0.63
CA LEU A 46 -16.78 -11.43 -1.56
C LEU A 46 -16.81 -12.76 -2.32
N THR A 47 -17.07 -13.87 -1.62
CA THR A 47 -17.17 -15.20 -2.24
C THR A 47 -18.34 -15.25 -3.23
N LYS A 48 -19.48 -14.65 -2.87
CA LYS A 48 -20.65 -14.53 -3.74
C LYS A 48 -20.37 -13.62 -4.94
N GLN A 49 -19.65 -12.51 -4.76
CA GLN A 49 -19.22 -11.63 -5.86
C GLN A 49 -18.31 -12.37 -6.85
N ILE A 50 -17.46 -13.28 -6.36
CA ILE A 50 -16.60 -14.12 -7.22
C ILE A 50 -17.41 -15.22 -7.92
N LEU A 51 -18.35 -15.88 -7.22
CA LEU A 51 -19.10 -17.04 -7.74
C LEU A 51 -20.27 -16.66 -8.64
N ASP A 52 -21.01 -15.58 -8.36
CA ASP A 52 -22.19 -15.16 -9.12
C ASP A 52 -21.83 -14.47 -10.45
N GLY A 53 -20.57 -14.57 -10.90
CA GLY A 53 -20.10 -13.84 -12.06
C GLY A 53 -20.32 -12.36 -11.84
N GLY A 54 -19.84 -11.84 -10.68
CA GLY A 54 -19.64 -10.41 -10.53
C GLY A 54 -19.05 -9.95 -11.84
N LYS A 55 -19.71 -8.98 -12.48
CA LYS A 55 -19.21 -8.31 -13.66
C LYS A 55 -17.81 -7.84 -13.30
N VAL A 56 -16.82 -8.69 -13.54
CA VAL A 56 -15.49 -8.27 -13.90
C VAL A 56 -15.82 -7.32 -15.03
N GLN A 57 -15.63 -6.02 -14.77
CA GLN A 57 -15.52 -5.03 -15.83
C GLN A 57 -14.78 -5.77 -16.93
N GLU A 58 -15.46 -6.02 -18.05
CA GLU A 58 -15.00 -6.89 -19.14
C GLU A 58 -13.49 -6.92 -19.07
N ASP A 59 -12.93 -8.06 -18.62
CA ASP A 59 -11.49 -8.21 -18.50
C ASP A 59 -10.95 -7.57 -19.78
N GLU A 60 -10.28 -6.41 -19.63
CA GLU A 60 -9.44 -5.86 -20.67
C GLU A 60 -8.61 -7.08 -21.00
N VAL A 61 -8.93 -7.79 -22.10
CA VAL A 61 -8.26 -9.04 -22.44
C VAL A 61 -6.84 -8.58 -22.58
N VAL A 62 -6.07 -8.80 -21.52
CA VAL A 62 -4.78 -8.16 -21.37
C VAL A 62 -4.00 -8.85 -22.45
N ASP A 63 -3.82 -8.15 -23.56
CA ASP A 63 -3.07 -8.68 -24.68
C ASP A 63 -1.63 -8.76 -24.18
N VAL A 64 -1.30 -9.92 -23.63
CA VAL A 64 -0.01 -10.21 -23.02
C VAL A 64 1.10 -10.00 -24.04
N GLU A 65 0.81 -10.23 -25.32
CA GLU A 65 1.74 -10.03 -26.42
C GLU A 65 1.95 -8.54 -26.70
N ALA A 66 0.87 -7.75 -26.70
CA ALA A 66 0.96 -6.29 -26.76
C ALA A 66 1.68 -5.69 -25.54
N LEU A 67 1.42 -6.18 -24.33
CA LEU A 67 2.11 -5.73 -23.12
C LEU A 67 3.60 -6.11 -23.13
N LYS A 68 3.95 -7.32 -23.56
CA LYS A 68 5.36 -7.73 -23.72
C LYS A 68 6.07 -6.84 -24.74
N LYS A 69 5.43 -6.59 -25.89
CA LYS A 69 5.96 -5.68 -26.91
C LYS A 69 6.14 -4.26 -26.34
N LYS A 70 5.13 -3.73 -25.63
CA LYS A 70 5.20 -2.42 -24.97
C LYS A 70 6.34 -2.36 -23.96
N LYS A 71 6.51 -3.41 -23.14
CA LYS A 71 7.62 -3.53 -22.19
C LYS A 71 8.97 -3.48 -22.91
N ASP A 72 9.13 -4.23 -24.00
CA ASP A 72 10.37 -4.30 -24.76
C ASP A 72 10.69 -2.96 -25.45
N ASP A 73 9.69 -2.28 -25.97
CA ASP A 73 9.82 -0.97 -26.61
C ASP A 73 10.21 0.11 -25.59
N LEU A 74 9.54 0.16 -24.43
CA LEU A 74 9.90 1.06 -23.33
C LEU A 74 11.31 0.77 -22.80
N SER A 75 11.66 -0.50 -22.64
CA SER A 75 13.01 -0.92 -22.22
C SER A 75 14.08 -0.57 -23.26
N ARG A 76 13.73 -0.56 -24.56
CA ARG A 76 14.63 -0.12 -25.63
C ARG A 76 14.78 1.41 -25.62
N HIS A 77 13.69 2.14 -25.39
CA HIS A 77 13.72 3.59 -25.27
C HIS A 77 14.63 4.03 -24.11
N LEU A 78 14.49 3.40 -22.93
CA LEU A 78 15.37 3.63 -21.79
C LEU A 78 16.83 3.23 -22.04
N ARG A 79 17.13 2.29 -22.94
CA ARG A 79 18.52 1.99 -23.30
C ARG A 79 19.19 3.14 -24.08
N GLY A 80 18.41 3.99 -24.74
CA GLY A 80 18.86 5.23 -25.38
C GLY A 80 18.95 6.44 -24.44
N TYR A 81 18.94 6.23 -23.12
CA TYR A 81 18.83 7.28 -22.10
C TYR A 81 19.86 8.42 -22.21
N GLU A 82 21.01 8.22 -22.85
CA GLU A 82 22.03 9.27 -23.03
C GLU A 82 21.50 10.49 -23.79
N THR A 83 20.40 10.32 -24.53
CA THR A 83 19.71 11.38 -25.28
C THR A 83 18.42 11.87 -24.63
N LEU A 84 18.00 11.25 -23.53
CA LEU A 84 16.73 11.54 -22.87
C LEU A 84 16.94 12.52 -21.71
N SER A 85 15.99 13.43 -21.54
CA SER A 85 15.91 14.24 -20.32
C SER A 85 15.57 13.37 -19.10
N ASN A 86 15.93 13.83 -17.90
CA ASN A 86 15.52 13.16 -16.66
C ASN A 86 13.99 12.97 -16.59
N ARG A 87 13.22 13.95 -17.08
CA ARG A 87 11.76 13.88 -17.13
C ARG A 87 11.28 12.72 -18.00
N GLU A 88 11.81 12.59 -19.21
CA GLU A 88 11.48 11.50 -20.14
C GLU A 88 11.89 10.13 -19.58
N ILE A 89 13.05 10.05 -18.93
CA ILE A 89 13.52 8.83 -18.28
C ILE A 89 12.51 8.39 -17.21
N TRP A 90 12.07 9.31 -16.34
CA TRP A 90 11.11 9.00 -15.28
C TRP A 90 9.72 8.68 -15.80
N GLN A 91 9.23 9.43 -16.79
CA GLN A 91 7.95 9.14 -17.45
C GLN A 91 7.95 7.73 -18.06
N THR A 92 8.99 7.40 -18.82
CA THR A 92 9.14 6.06 -19.43
C THR A 92 9.27 4.97 -18.38
N SER A 93 9.98 5.26 -17.27
CA SER A 93 10.18 4.30 -16.18
C SER A 93 8.89 3.99 -15.42
N LEU A 94 8.00 4.98 -15.25
CA LEU A 94 6.67 4.78 -14.67
C LEU A 94 5.77 3.94 -15.58
N GLU A 95 5.78 4.22 -16.88
CA GLU A 95 5.03 3.41 -17.84
C GLU A 95 5.54 1.97 -17.87
N LEU A 96 6.87 1.77 -17.79
CA LEU A 96 7.47 0.44 -17.72
C LEU A 96 7.04 -0.30 -16.45
N ARG A 97 7.03 0.39 -15.29
CA ARG A 97 6.53 -0.16 -14.03
C ARG A 97 5.09 -0.63 -14.16
N ASP A 98 4.20 0.20 -14.72
CA ASP A 98 2.78 -0.14 -14.85
C ASP A 98 2.57 -1.37 -15.75
N VAL A 99 3.35 -1.48 -16.83
CA VAL A 99 3.34 -2.66 -17.71
C VAL A 99 3.90 -3.90 -16.98
N THR A 100 5.01 -3.78 -16.25
CA THR A 100 5.58 -4.89 -15.47
C THR A 100 4.61 -5.36 -14.38
N LEU A 101 3.94 -4.43 -13.70
CA LEU A 101 2.92 -4.73 -12.69
C LEU A 101 1.76 -5.51 -13.30
N LYS A 102 1.22 -5.06 -14.45
CA LYS A 102 0.16 -5.79 -15.17
C LYS A 102 0.62 -7.19 -15.60
N LEU A 103 1.88 -7.35 -16.03
CA LEU A 103 2.41 -8.64 -16.51
C LEU A 103 2.78 -9.63 -15.40
N THR A 104 3.23 -9.14 -14.25
CA THR A 104 3.92 -9.99 -13.26
C THR A 104 3.34 -9.89 -11.85
N GLY A 105 2.51 -8.87 -11.58
CA GLY A 105 2.06 -8.53 -10.23
C GLY A 105 3.15 -7.98 -9.31
N LYS A 106 4.37 -7.74 -9.82
CA LYS A 106 5.51 -7.24 -9.04
C LYS A 106 5.79 -5.77 -9.33
N ASP A 107 6.03 -5.02 -8.26
CA ASP A 107 6.41 -3.61 -8.33
C ASP A 107 7.94 -3.48 -8.33
N ASP A 108 8.52 -3.08 -9.46
CA ASP A 108 9.96 -2.87 -9.59
C ASP A 108 10.50 -1.75 -8.66
N TYR A 109 9.63 -0.87 -8.15
CA TYR A 109 10.01 0.19 -7.21
C TYR A 109 9.88 -0.24 -5.75
N GLN A 110 9.33 -1.43 -5.48
CA GLN A 110 9.28 -2.01 -4.15
C GLN A 110 10.54 -2.86 -3.93
N PRO A 111 11.50 -2.46 -3.08
CA PRO A 111 12.65 -3.30 -2.77
C PRO A 111 12.19 -4.58 -2.06
N ASP A 112 12.71 -5.73 -2.48
CA ASP A 112 12.34 -7.05 -1.94
C ASP A 112 12.46 -7.13 -0.40
N ASN A 113 13.42 -6.39 0.17
CA ASN A 113 13.70 -6.36 1.61
C ASN A 113 13.18 -5.09 2.31
N SER A 114 12.31 -4.32 1.67
CA SER A 114 11.78 -3.09 2.26
C SER A 114 10.82 -3.42 3.42
N PRO A 115 11.03 -2.88 4.62
CA PRO A 115 10.09 -3.04 5.74
C PRO A 115 8.81 -2.22 5.54
N ASN A 116 8.75 -1.37 4.51
CA ASN A 116 7.61 -0.51 4.22
C ASN A 116 6.79 -1.09 3.07
N PRO A 117 5.64 -1.75 3.34
CA PRO A 117 4.70 -2.14 2.29
C PRO A 117 4.15 -0.90 1.57
N GLY A 118 3.94 -1.00 0.25
CA GLY A 118 3.44 0.10 -0.57
C GLY A 118 4.43 1.24 -0.78
N HIS A 119 5.73 1.04 -0.53
CA HIS A 119 6.76 2.03 -0.80
C HIS A 119 6.87 2.33 -2.30
N GLY A 120 6.90 1.31 -3.16
CA GLY A 120 7.00 1.50 -4.60
C GLY A 120 5.81 2.29 -5.19
N GLU A 121 4.61 2.06 -4.68
CA GLU A 121 3.42 2.84 -5.06
C GLU A 121 3.51 4.30 -4.62
N ARG A 122 3.97 4.59 -3.40
CA ARG A 122 4.19 5.98 -2.95
C ARG A 122 5.21 6.72 -3.81
N VAL A 123 6.28 6.05 -4.22
CA VAL A 123 7.29 6.61 -5.14
C VAL A 123 6.64 6.93 -6.50
N ALA A 124 5.89 5.97 -7.05
CA ALA A 124 5.24 6.15 -8.34
C ALA A 124 4.21 7.30 -8.32
N GLN A 125 3.42 7.41 -7.26
CA GLN A 125 2.45 8.49 -7.07
C GLN A 125 3.13 9.86 -6.98
N GLU A 126 4.14 10.00 -6.11
CA GLU A 126 4.85 11.27 -5.96
C GLU A 126 5.54 11.69 -7.27
N MET A 127 6.12 10.74 -8.00
CA MET A 127 6.73 11.03 -9.30
C MET A 127 5.71 11.50 -10.35
N ARG A 128 4.51 10.90 -10.37
CA ARG A 128 3.42 11.35 -11.25
C ARG A 128 3.01 12.78 -10.91
N THR A 129 2.86 13.11 -9.63
CA THR A 129 2.59 14.48 -9.17
C THR A 129 3.68 15.45 -9.61
N ILE A 130 4.95 15.09 -9.47
CA ILE A 130 6.07 15.92 -9.93
C ILE A 130 6.04 16.12 -11.46
N LEU A 131 5.73 15.09 -12.24
CA LEU A 131 5.60 15.18 -13.70
C LEU A 131 4.45 16.10 -14.11
N GLU A 132 3.30 16.00 -13.43
CA GLU A 132 2.13 16.85 -13.66
C GLU A 132 2.44 18.31 -13.31
N GLU A 133 3.01 18.57 -12.12
CA GLU A 133 3.37 19.91 -11.67
C GLU A 133 4.46 20.55 -12.54
N ALA A 134 5.41 19.77 -13.04
CA ALA A 134 6.42 20.25 -13.95
C ALA A 134 5.84 20.70 -15.31
N ASN A 135 4.65 20.21 -15.69
CA ASN A 135 3.92 20.59 -16.88
C ASN A 135 4.81 20.64 -18.15
N GLY A 136 5.64 19.61 -18.33
CA GLY A 136 6.56 19.48 -19.47
C GLY A 136 7.89 20.24 -19.35
N SER A 137 8.13 21.00 -18.27
CA SER A 137 9.39 21.69 -18.02
C SER A 137 10.42 20.80 -17.33
N ASP A 138 11.52 20.49 -18.01
CA ASP A 138 12.61 19.67 -17.46
C ASP A 138 13.30 20.35 -16.27
N ALA A 139 13.44 21.68 -16.30
CA ALA A 139 14.05 22.44 -15.21
C ALA A 139 13.20 22.36 -13.94
N MET A 140 11.88 22.50 -14.10
CA MET A 140 10.93 22.42 -12.98
C MET A 140 10.85 20.98 -12.45
N PHE A 141 10.81 19.99 -13.34
CA PHE A 141 10.87 18.58 -12.96
C PHE A 141 12.10 18.28 -12.10
N ASN A 142 13.28 18.71 -12.55
CA ASN A 142 14.52 18.45 -11.82
C ASN A 142 14.54 19.13 -10.44
N ALA A 143 14.00 20.35 -10.32
CA ALA A 143 13.91 21.05 -9.04
C ALA A 143 12.98 20.31 -8.06
N LEU A 144 11.77 19.98 -8.51
CA LEU A 144 10.78 19.26 -7.70
C LEU A 144 11.25 17.84 -7.34
N TYR A 145 11.86 17.12 -8.27
CA TYR A 145 12.47 15.81 -8.03
C TYR A 145 13.55 15.88 -6.96
N GLN A 146 14.41 16.90 -7.02
CA GLN A 146 15.49 17.05 -6.07
C GLN A 146 14.95 17.32 -4.66
N GLU A 147 14.01 18.26 -4.53
CA GLU A 147 13.39 18.63 -3.26
C GLU A 147 12.58 17.50 -2.62
N ARG A 148 11.72 16.83 -3.40
CA ARG A 148 10.69 15.94 -2.86
C ARG A 148 11.08 14.47 -2.79
N ILE A 149 11.99 14.02 -3.67
CA ILE A 149 12.40 12.61 -3.76
C ILE A 149 13.87 12.45 -3.39
N ARG A 150 14.78 13.12 -4.12
CA ARG A 150 16.22 12.84 -4.02
C ARG A 150 16.79 13.16 -2.64
N ASP A 151 16.44 14.32 -2.11
CA ASP A 151 16.96 14.82 -0.84
C ASP A 151 16.03 14.47 0.34
N ASN A 152 14.90 13.80 0.07
CA ASN A 152 13.92 13.42 1.07
C ASN A 152 14.22 12.02 1.66
N PRO A 153 14.46 11.92 2.98
CA PRO A 153 14.81 10.66 3.63
C PRO A 153 13.68 9.61 3.58
N ALA A 154 12.43 10.02 3.39
CA ALA A 154 11.30 9.09 3.19
C ALA A 154 11.46 8.22 1.93
N TYR A 155 12.31 8.67 1.00
CA TYR A 155 12.63 8.05 -0.28
C TYR A 155 14.13 7.66 -0.39
N ALA A 156 14.90 7.79 0.70
CA ALA A 156 16.33 7.50 0.73
C ALA A 156 16.62 5.99 0.69
N ASN A 157 16.56 5.43 -0.51
CA ASN A 157 17.20 4.20 -1.00
C ASN A 157 17.14 4.11 -2.55
N LEU A 158 16.63 5.17 -3.22
CA LEU A 158 16.22 5.18 -4.62
C LEU A 158 17.19 5.90 -5.56
N ALA A 159 18.21 6.60 -5.03
CA ALA A 159 18.95 7.60 -5.79
C ALA A 159 19.82 7.05 -6.94
N ARG A 160 19.93 5.73 -7.13
CA ARG A 160 20.56 5.18 -8.33
C ARG A 160 19.89 3.88 -8.76
N PRO A 161 19.39 3.75 -10.00
CA PRO A 161 19.26 2.42 -10.59
C PRO A 161 20.62 1.74 -10.42
N LYS A 162 20.64 0.53 -9.84
CA LYS A 162 21.87 -0.25 -9.69
C LYS A 162 22.47 -0.42 -11.08
N ARG A 163 23.61 0.24 -11.34
CA ARG A 163 24.47 -0.08 -12.47
C ARG A 163 24.91 -1.54 -12.26
N LYS A 164 24.42 -2.45 -13.09
CA LYS A 164 25.06 -3.76 -13.29
C LYS A 164 26.10 -3.60 -14.37
#